data_AF-A0A2G6MNF3-F1
#
_entry.id   AF-A0A2G6MNF3-F1
#
_cell.length_a   1.000
_cell.length_b   1.000
_cell.length_c   1.000
_cell.angle_alpha   90.00
_cell.angle_beta   90.00
_cell.angle_gamma   90.00
#
_symmetry.space_group_name_H-M   'P 1'
#
loop_
_entity.id
_entity.type
_entity.pdbx_description
1 polymer ?
#
loop_
_entity_poly.entity_id
_entity_poly.type
_entity_poly.pdbx_seq_one_letter_code
_entity_poly.pdbx_strand_id
1 'polypeptide(L)'
;MLLALATVLALFVANSPLKELYHHFLEVPIAVSVGSFAIDKHAIHWINDGLMAIFFFLVGLELKREIIVGELSEVKKIVLPAVSAVGGMLVPALIYAMFNYDNAQNLSGWAIPAATDIAFALGVVSLLGDKVPTSLKVFLASVAIFDDIGAILIIAFFYSHGIDWFALGGAGVILAILSNKVKHMLHTLQSFVQVVIV
;
A
#
# COMPACT_ATOMS: atom_id res chain seq x y z
N MET A 1 14.64 8.69 -4.11
CA MET A 1 15.04 10.10 -3.88
C MET A 1 13.99 11.11 -4.35
N LEU A 2 13.32 10.89 -5.48
CA LEU A 2 12.19 11.73 -5.91
C LEU A 2 11.10 11.87 -4.84
N LEU A 3 10.75 10.78 -4.14
CA LEU A 3 9.78 10.79 -3.04
C LEU A 3 10.19 11.71 -1.88
N ALA A 4 11.47 11.68 -1.49
CA ALA A 4 12.00 12.59 -0.48
C ALA A 4 11.94 14.05 -0.94
N LEU A 5 12.28 14.32 -2.21
CA LEU A 5 12.16 15.65 -2.79
C LEU A 5 10.70 16.13 -2.81
N ALA A 6 9.75 15.28 -3.21
CA ALA A 6 8.32 15.59 -3.20
C ALA A 6 7.82 15.90 -1.79
N THR A 7 8.30 15.16 -0.78
CA THR A 7 7.97 15.41 0.63
C THR A 7 8.50 16.77 1.10
N VAL A 8 9.76 17.10 0.78
CA VAL A 8 10.36 18.39 1.11
C VAL A 8 9.61 19.54 0.41
N LEU A 9 9.24 19.37 -0.86
CA LEU A 9 8.44 20.35 -1.59
C LEU A 9 7.05 20.53 -0.99
N ALA A 10 6.38 19.44 -0.60
CA ALA A 10 5.08 19.50 0.07
C ALA A 10 5.18 20.24 1.40
N LEU A 11 6.20 19.97 2.22
CA LEU A 11 6.47 20.69 3.46
C LEU A 11 6.74 22.18 3.21
N PHE A 12 7.52 22.50 2.18
CA PHE A 12 7.80 23.89 1.82
C PHE A 12 6.51 24.63 1.42
N VAL A 13 5.71 24.03 0.53
CA VAL A 13 4.43 24.61 0.09
C VAL A 13 3.48 24.80 1.28
N ALA A 14 3.32 23.77 2.12
CA ALA A 14 2.43 23.79 3.28
C ALA A 14 2.81 24.81 4.37
N ASN A 15 4.08 25.25 4.42
CA ASN A 15 4.57 26.26 5.36
C ASN A 15 4.84 27.63 4.70
N SER A 16 4.50 27.80 3.43
CA SER A 16 4.70 29.02 2.67
C SER A 16 3.41 29.86 2.54
N PRO A 17 3.44 31.07 1.97
CA PRO A 17 2.24 31.83 1.64
C PRO A 17 1.26 31.11 0.71
N LEU A 18 1.69 30.02 0.04
CA LEU A 18 0.84 29.18 -0.81
C LEU A 18 0.00 28.17 -0.01
N LYS A 19 0.14 28.12 1.31
CA LYS A 19 -0.57 27.17 2.19
C LYS A 19 -2.09 27.18 1.95
N GLU A 20 -2.70 28.35 1.90
CA GLU A 20 -4.16 28.49 1.70
C GLU A 20 -4.60 27.92 0.35
N LEU A 21 -3.86 28.23 -0.72
CA LEU A 21 -4.13 27.69 -2.05
C LEU A 21 -3.99 26.15 -2.07
N TYR A 22 -2.97 25.63 -1.38
CA TYR A 22 -2.71 24.20 -1.29
C TYR A 22 -3.82 23.45 -0.55
N HIS A 23 -4.24 23.94 0.63
CA HIS A 23 -5.34 23.32 1.37
C HIS A 23 -6.68 23.46 0.65
N HIS A 24 -6.96 24.64 0.07
CA HIS A 24 -8.19 24.84 -0.70
C HIS A 24 -8.27 23.87 -1.88
N PHE A 25 -7.17 23.64 -2.60
CA PHE A 25 -7.10 22.66 -3.67
C PHE A 25 -7.39 21.23 -3.18
N LEU A 26 -6.81 20.82 -2.05
CA LEU A 26 -7.02 19.48 -1.47
C LEU A 26 -8.45 19.28 -0.97
N GLU A 27 -9.11 20.34 -0.53
CA GLU A 27 -10.47 20.32 0.00
C GLU A 27 -11.55 20.59 -1.06
N VAL A 28 -11.20 20.83 -2.33
CA VAL A 28 -12.19 21.03 -3.39
C VAL A 28 -13.16 19.83 -3.43
N PRO A 29 -14.48 20.05 -3.28
CA PRO A 29 -15.46 18.98 -3.39
C PRO A 29 -15.58 18.55 -4.86
N ILE A 30 -15.36 17.26 -5.12
CA ILE A 30 -15.48 16.65 -6.44
C ILE A 30 -16.56 15.59 -6.37
N ALA A 31 -17.69 15.87 -7.01
CA ALA A 31 -18.81 14.95 -7.11
C ALA A 31 -18.89 14.32 -8.52
N VAL A 32 -19.00 12.99 -8.57
CA VAL A 32 -19.28 12.24 -9.80
C VAL A 32 -20.61 11.53 -9.64
N SER A 33 -21.57 11.83 -10.51
CA SER A 33 -22.92 11.26 -10.45
C SER A 33 -23.32 10.61 -11.77
N VAL A 34 -23.91 9.42 -11.69
CA VAL A 34 -24.52 8.68 -12.81
C VAL A 34 -25.92 8.21 -12.38
N GLY A 35 -26.96 8.89 -12.85
CA GLY A 35 -28.34 8.62 -12.42
C GLY A 35 -28.54 8.92 -10.94
N SER A 36 -29.03 7.95 -10.18
CA SER A 36 -29.18 8.06 -8.71
C SER A 36 -27.89 7.77 -7.93
N PHE A 37 -26.85 7.28 -8.59
CA PHE A 37 -25.56 7.02 -7.95
C PHE A 37 -24.73 8.29 -7.94
N ALA A 38 -24.28 8.71 -6.76
CA ALA A 38 -23.39 9.85 -6.60
C ALA A 38 -22.29 9.52 -5.59
N ILE A 39 -21.04 9.82 -5.96
CA ILE A 39 -19.90 9.82 -5.06
C ILE A 39 -19.47 11.27 -4.90
N ASP A 40 -19.56 11.78 -3.68
CA ASP A 40 -19.09 13.11 -3.30
C ASP A 40 -17.94 12.97 -2.32
N LYS A 41 -16.77 13.47 -2.72
CA LYS A 41 -15.53 13.41 -1.94
C LYS A 41 -14.68 14.65 -2.22
N HIS A 42 -13.96 15.11 -1.20
CA HIS A 42 -12.90 16.10 -1.40
C HIS A 42 -11.79 15.56 -2.33
N ALA A 43 -11.10 16.46 -3.03
CA ALA A 43 -10.03 16.12 -3.96
C ALA A 43 -8.96 15.23 -3.33
N ILE A 44 -8.59 15.46 -2.07
CA ILE A 44 -7.63 14.63 -1.35
C ILE A 44 -8.04 13.16 -1.25
N HIS A 45 -9.33 12.86 -1.07
CA HIS A 45 -9.81 11.49 -0.99
C HIS A 45 -9.81 10.81 -2.37
N TRP A 46 -10.16 11.54 -3.44
CA TRP A 46 -10.03 11.00 -4.80
C TRP A 46 -8.57 10.68 -5.16
N ILE A 47 -7.65 11.58 -4.81
CA ILE A 47 -6.21 11.40 -5.04
C ILE A 47 -5.71 10.19 -4.24
N ASN A 48 -6.03 10.12 -2.95
CA ASN A 48 -5.60 9.03 -2.08
C ASN A 48 -6.16 7.69 -2.55
N ASP A 49 -7.47 7.58 -2.76
CA ASP A 49 -8.11 6.32 -3.20
C ASP A 49 -7.58 5.87 -4.57
N GLY A 50 -7.39 6.81 -5.51
CA GLY A 50 -6.87 6.52 -6.84
C GLY A 50 -5.41 6.08 -6.85
N LEU A 51 -4.52 6.82 -6.18
CA LEU A 51 -3.10 6.48 -6.10
C LEU A 51 -2.88 5.20 -5.30
N MET A 52 -3.61 5.01 -4.19
CA MET A 52 -3.52 3.80 -3.38
C MET A 52 -4.04 2.57 -4.13
N ALA A 53 -5.10 2.71 -4.94
CA ALA A 53 -5.57 1.61 -5.78
C ALA A 53 -4.51 1.16 -6.79
N ILE A 54 -3.79 2.10 -7.43
CA ILE A 54 -2.69 1.79 -8.35
C ILE A 54 -1.52 1.14 -7.58
N PHE A 55 -1.15 1.70 -6.42
CA PHE A 55 -0.07 1.18 -5.58
C PHE A 55 -0.34 -0.26 -5.13
N PHE A 56 -1.50 -0.52 -4.53
CA PHE A 56 -1.86 -1.86 -4.06
C PHE A 56 -2.09 -2.85 -5.20
N PHE A 57 -2.51 -2.40 -6.38
CA PHE A 57 -2.55 -3.26 -7.56
C PHE A 57 -1.14 -3.73 -7.95
N LEU A 58 -0.16 -2.84 -7.97
CA LEU A 58 1.24 -3.18 -8.24
C LEU A 58 1.81 -4.10 -7.16
N VAL A 59 1.57 -3.80 -5.89
CA VAL A 59 1.97 -4.67 -4.76
C VAL A 59 1.32 -6.05 -4.87
N GLY A 60 0.04 -6.12 -5.26
CA GLY A 60 -0.66 -7.40 -5.47
C GLY A 60 -0.09 -8.22 -6.61
N LEU A 61 0.33 -7.59 -7.72
CA LEU A 61 1.04 -8.27 -8.81
C LEU A 61 2.42 -8.76 -8.37
N GLU A 62 3.15 -7.96 -7.59
CA GLU A 62 4.46 -8.31 -7.05
C GLU A 62 4.38 -9.50 -6.10
N LEU A 63 3.42 -9.47 -5.17
CA LEU A 63 3.12 -10.58 -4.28
C LEU A 63 2.83 -11.86 -5.07
N LYS A 64 1.97 -11.78 -6.09
CA LYS A 64 1.65 -12.93 -6.94
C LYS A 64 2.90 -13.47 -7.65
N ARG A 65 3.79 -12.60 -8.15
CA ARG A 65 5.05 -13.00 -8.77
C ARG A 65 5.96 -13.71 -7.77
N GLU A 66 6.12 -13.16 -6.58
CA GLU A 66 6.94 -13.73 -5.51
C GLU A 66 6.44 -15.10 -5.04
N ILE A 67 5.12 -15.30 -4.96
CA ILE A 67 4.53 -16.59 -4.60
C ILE A 67 4.78 -17.66 -5.67
N ILE A 68 4.77 -17.29 -6.96
CA ILE A 68 4.89 -18.27 -8.06
C ILE A 68 6.35 -18.60 -8.39
N VAL A 69 7.23 -17.60 -8.45
CA VAL A 69 8.60 -17.74 -8.98
C VAL A 69 9.67 -17.25 -7.98
N GLY A 70 9.27 -16.49 -6.96
CA GLY A 70 10.20 -15.80 -6.07
C GLY A 70 10.50 -16.53 -4.77
N GLU A 71 11.02 -15.77 -3.80
CA GLU A 71 11.46 -16.30 -2.51
C GLU A 71 10.28 -16.73 -1.62
N LEU A 72 9.07 -16.27 -1.94
CA LEU A 72 7.83 -16.69 -1.28
C LEU A 72 7.23 -17.99 -1.83
N SER A 73 7.87 -18.64 -2.81
CA SER A 73 7.40 -19.93 -3.33
C SER A 73 7.67 -21.11 -2.36
N GLU A 74 8.68 -20.98 -1.49
CA GLU A 74 9.01 -21.97 -0.47
C GLU A 74 8.50 -21.55 0.90
N VAL A 75 7.63 -22.36 1.51
CA VAL A 75 7.04 -22.09 2.84
C VAL A 75 8.11 -21.79 3.90
N LYS A 76 9.25 -22.49 3.87
CA LYS A 76 10.35 -22.28 4.83
C LYS A 76 10.94 -20.88 4.77
N LYS A 77 10.94 -20.25 3.58
CA LYS A 77 11.48 -18.91 3.35
C LYS A 77 10.49 -17.81 3.70
N ILE A 78 9.19 -18.11 3.69
CA ILE A 78 8.11 -17.18 4.06
C ILE A 78 8.04 -16.93 5.56
N VAL A 79 8.34 -17.95 6.38
CA VAL A 79 8.13 -17.89 7.84
C VAL A 79 8.90 -16.72 8.46
N LEU A 80 10.15 -16.51 8.08
CA LEU A 80 10.99 -15.47 8.67
C LEU A 80 10.47 -14.05 8.35
N PRO A 81 10.22 -13.66 7.07
CA PRO A 81 9.57 -12.40 6.76
C PRO A 81 8.20 -12.21 7.41
N ALA A 82 7.35 -13.23 7.41
CA ALA A 82 5.99 -13.13 7.94
C ALA A 82 6.00 -12.90 9.46
N VAL A 83 6.81 -13.65 10.21
CA VAL A 83 6.94 -13.45 11.68
C VAL A 83 7.58 -12.09 11.98
N SER A 84 8.56 -11.68 11.19
CA SER A 84 9.21 -10.36 11.35
C SER A 84 8.22 -9.22 11.12
N ALA A 85 7.38 -9.32 10.08
CA ALA A 85 6.31 -8.37 9.78
C ALA A 85 5.27 -8.31 10.90
N VAL A 86 4.73 -9.47 11.31
CA VAL A 86 3.75 -9.53 12.41
C VAL A 86 4.31 -8.91 13.70
N GLY A 87 5.56 -9.22 14.06
CA GLY A 87 6.22 -8.57 15.21
C GLY A 87 6.42 -7.06 14.99
N GLY A 88 6.84 -6.66 13.79
CA GLY A 88 7.04 -5.29 13.36
C GLY A 88 5.76 -4.44 13.38
N MET A 89 4.59 -5.05 13.19
CA MET A 89 3.30 -4.39 13.30
C MET A 89 2.74 -4.39 14.73
N LEU A 90 2.80 -5.54 15.42
CA LEU A 90 2.19 -5.71 16.74
C LEU A 90 2.87 -4.84 17.80
N VAL A 91 4.21 -4.77 17.78
CA VAL A 91 4.96 -4.05 18.82
C VAL A 91 4.66 -2.54 18.78
N PRO A 92 4.77 -1.82 17.63
CA PRO A 92 4.42 -0.40 17.57
C PRO A 92 2.95 -0.13 17.88
N ALA A 93 2.03 -0.99 17.41
CA ALA A 93 0.61 -0.89 17.70
C ALA A 93 0.31 -0.96 19.20
N LEU A 94 0.88 -1.95 19.90
CA LEU A 94 0.71 -2.11 21.34
C LEU A 94 1.31 -0.94 22.11
N ILE A 95 2.51 -0.48 21.72
CA ILE A 95 3.13 0.70 22.34
C ILE A 95 2.20 1.91 22.20
N TYR A 96 1.70 2.19 21.00
CA TYR A 96 0.80 3.31 20.77
C TYR A 96 -0.50 3.21 21.57
N ALA A 97 -1.11 2.02 21.63
CA ALA A 97 -2.32 1.77 22.39
C ALA A 97 -2.10 1.96 23.89
N MET A 98 -0.97 1.50 24.43
CA MET A 98 -0.61 1.69 25.85
C MET A 98 -0.46 3.17 26.21
N PHE A 99 0.12 3.99 25.32
CA PHE A 99 0.24 5.43 25.57
C PHE A 99 -1.07 6.21 25.42
N ASN A 100 -2.04 5.68 24.66
CA ASN A 100 -3.30 6.36 24.35
C ASN A 100 -4.53 5.70 25.00
N TYR A 101 -4.33 4.83 26.00
CA TYR A 101 -5.42 4.02 26.58
C TYR A 101 -6.53 4.89 27.20
N ASP A 102 -6.20 6.07 27.70
CA ASP A 102 -7.13 7.01 28.34
C ASP A 102 -8.02 7.77 27.35
N ASN A 103 -7.71 7.77 26.04
CA ASN A 103 -8.44 8.53 25.04
C ASN A 103 -8.96 7.63 23.92
N ALA A 104 -10.27 7.38 23.92
CA ALA A 104 -10.94 6.53 22.94
C ALA A 104 -10.79 7.01 21.47
N GLN A 105 -10.71 8.32 21.23
CA GLN A 105 -10.49 8.86 19.88
C GLN A 105 -9.06 8.61 19.38
N ASN A 106 -8.08 8.70 20.27
CA ASN A 106 -6.70 8.40 19.91
C ASN A 106 -6.49 6.89 19.77
N LEU A 107 -7.19 6.08 20.57
CA LEU A 107 -7.07 4.62 20.52
C LEU A 107 -7.50 4.04 19.17
N SER A 108 -8.44 4.68 18.46
CA SER A 108 -8.75 4.32 17.08
C SER A 108 -7.60 4.62 16.10
N GLY A 109 -6.47 5.19 16.52
CA GLY A 109 -5.27 5.37 15.69
C GLY A 109 -4.26 4.24 15.79
N TRP A 110 -4.55 3.13 16.49
CA TRP A 110 -3.56 2.10 16.84
C TRP A 110 -2.85 1.44 15.65
N ALA A 111 -3.49 1.41 14.48
CA ALA A 111 -2.91 0.82 13.26
C ALA A 111 -1.96 1.78 12.51
N ILE A 112 -1.97 3.09 12.81
CA ILE A 112 -1.12 4.09 12.16
C ILE A 112 0.39 3.75 12.25
N PRO A 113 0.96 3.41 13.42
CA PRO A 113 2.40 3.11 13.53
C PRO A 113 2.81 1.74 12.97
N ALA A 114 1.86 0.91 12.51
CA ALA A 114 2.16 -0.41 11.96
C ALA A 114 2.52 -0.38 10.47
N ALA A 115 2.23 0.71 9.76
CA ALA A 115 2.51 0.83 8.33
C ALA A 115 3.96 1.26 8.07
N THR A 116 4.62 0.63 7.08
CA THR A 116 6.01 0.91 6.70
C THR A 116 6.10 1.32 5.23
N ASP A 117 6.69 2.48 4.91
CA ASP A 117 6.91 2.90 3.52
C ASP A 117 8.11 2.16 2.88
N ILE A 118 7.80 1.12 2.09
CA ILE A 118 8.78 0.32 1.34
C ILE A 118 9.65 1.15 0.40
N ALA A 119 9.06 2.14 -0.29
CA ALA A 119 9.77 2.93 -1.30
C ALA A 119 10.81 3.84 -0.66
N PHE A 120 10.49 4.39 0.51
CA PHE A 120 11.45 5.14 1.31
C PHE A 120 12.53 4.22 1.90
N ALA A 121 12.15 3.10 2.51
CA ALA A 121 13.08 2.16 3.14
C ALA A 121 14.11 1.61 2.14
N LEU A 122 13.66 1.08 1.00
CA LEU A 122 14.54 0.63 -0.08
C LEU A 122 15.34 1.76 -0.71
N GLY A 123 14.75 2.96 -0.80
CA GLY A 123 15.43 4.16 -1.29
C GLY A 123 16.64 4.53 -0.44
N VAL A 124 16.51 4.54 0.88
CA VAL A 124 17.62 4.81 1.82
C VAL A 124 18.65 3.69 1.79
N VAL A 125 18.22 2.42 1.80
CA VAL A 125 19.13 1.27 1.70
C VAL A 125 19.94 1.31 0.40
N SER A 126 19.36 1.78 -0.69
CA SER A 126 20.05 1.91 -1.97
C SER A 126 21.13 3.00 -1.96
N LEU A 127 21.00 4.04 -1.13
CA LEU A 127 22.03 5.09 -0.96
C LEU A 127 23.28 4.58 -0.24
N LEU A 128 23.16 3.52 0.54
CA LEU A 128 24.30 2.86 1.19
C LEU A 128 25.16 2.06 0.19
N GLY A 129 24.72 1.97 -1.07
CA GLY A 129 25.46 1.35 -2.17
C GLY A 129 25.71 -0.13 -1.96
N ASP A 130 26.96 -0.55 -2.17
CA ASP A 130 27.39 -1.95 -2.11
C ASP A 130 27.57 -2.48 -0.68
N LYS A 131 27.42 -1.61 0.34
CA LYS A 131 27.52 -2.01 1.75
C LYS A 131 26.35 -2.88 2.20
N VAL A 132 25.23 -2.84 1.48
CA VAL A 132 24.04 -3.63 1.80
C VAL A 132 23.86 -4.75 0.77
N PRO A 133 23.96 -6.03 1.17
CA PRO A 133 23.82 -7.14 0.25
C PRO A 133 22.41 -7.18 -0.36
N THR A 134 22.33 -7.66 -1.60
CA THR A 134 21.07 -7.77 -2.35
C THR A 134 20.03 -8.61 -1.61
N SER A 135 20.47 -9.65 -0.88
CA SER A 135 19.60 -10.49 -0.05
C SER A 135 18.84 -9.69 1.02
N LEU A 136 19.47 -8.66 1.62
CA LEU A 136 18.82 -7.82 2.62
C LEU A 136 17.77 -6.89 2.01
N LYS A 137 18.00 -6.43 0.78
CA LYS A 137 17.04 -5.62 0.00
C LYS A 137 15.79 -6.43 -0.32
N VAL A 138 15.98 -7.68 -0.76
CA VAL A 138 14.88 -8.63 -1.04
C VAL A 138 14.14 -9.00 0.24
N PHE A 139 14.86 -9.24 1.34
CA PHE A 139 14.25 -9.52 2.64
C PHE A 139 13.40 -8.33 3.13
N LEU A 140 13.93 -7.11 3.07
CA LEU A 140 13.21 -5.90 3.48
C LEU A 140 11.96 -5.67 2.62
N ALA A 141 12.07 -5.89 1.31
CA ALA A 141 10.92 -5.82 0.41
C ALA A 141 9.84 -6.85 0.80
N SER A 142 10.25 -8.07 1.15
CA SER A 142 9.32 -9.13 1.56
C SER A 142 8.59 -8.79 2.86
N VAL A 143 9.32 -8.32 3.88
CA VAL A 143 8.72 -7.89 5.16
C VAL A 143 7.72 -6.75 4.93
N ALA A 144 8.09 -5.74 4.15
CA ALA A 144 7.22 -4.60 3.89
C ALA A 144 5.95 -4.98 3.11
N ILE A 145 6.02 -5.93 2.17
CA ILE A 145 4.81 -6.46 1.49
C ILE A 145 3.87 -7.13 2.51
N PHE A 146 4.40 -7.91 3.45
CA PHE A 146 3.57 -8.52 4.51
C PHE A 146 2.95 -7.46 5.43
N ASP A 147 3.71 -6.44 5.82
CA ASP A 147 3.21 -5.33 6.64
C ASP A 147 2.08 -4.57 5.91
N ASP A 148 2.25 -4.25 4.63
CA ASP A 148 1.24 -3.54 3.82
C ASP A 148 -0.07 -4.34 3.69
N ILE A 149 0.04 -5.65 3.46
CA ILE A 149 -1.13 -6.56 3.43
C ILE A 149 -1.78 -6.66 4.81
N GLY A 150 -0.96 -6.77 5.87
CA GLY A 150 -1.47 -6.79 7.24
C GLY A 150 -2.23 -5.51 7.56
N ALA A 151 -1.66 -4.35 7.25
CA ALA A 151 -2.22 -3.04 7.53
C ALA A 151 -3.55 -2.83 6.79
N ILE A 152 -3.61 -3.16 5.49
CA ILE A 152 -4.87 -3.03 4.73
C ILE A 152 -5.96 -3.97 5.25
N LEU A 153 -5.61 -5.20 5.67
CA LEU A 153 -6.58 -6.12 6.28
C LEU A 153 -7.08 -5.60 7.62
N ILE A 154 -6.20 -5.06 8.47
CA ILE A 154 -6.58 -4.43 9.73
C ILE A 154 -7.55 -3.27 9.46
N ILE A 155 -7.23 -2.37 8.53
CA ILE A 155 -8.10 -1.25 8.18
C ILE A 155 -9.45 -1.76 7.66
N ALA A 156 -9.44 -2.75 6.76
CA ALA A 156 -10.66 -3.31 6.18
C ALA A 156 -11.60 -3.95 7.22
N PHE A 157 -11.07 -4.66 8.23
CA PHE A 157 -11.89 -5.35 9.21
C PHE A 157 -12.26 -4.49 10.43
N PHE A 158 -11.38 -3.59 10.88
CA PHE A 158 -11.60 -2.81 12.10
C PHE A 158 -12.18 -1.41 11.86
N TYR A 159 -12.02 -0.86 10.64
CA TYR A 159 -12.45 0.52 10.32
C TYR A 159 -13.56 0.57 9.27
N SER A 160 -14.06 -0.58 8.81
CA SER A 160 -15.22 -0.61 7.92
C SER A 160 -16.51 -0.29 8.67
N HIS A 161 -17.28 0.66 8.15
CA HIS A 161 -18.59 1.05 8.68
C HIS A 161 -19.76 0.28 8.06
N GLY A 162 -19.47 -0.82 7.34
CA GLY A 162 -20.47 -1.66 6.68
C GLY A 162 -20.04 -2.03 5.26
N ILE A 163 -20.57 -3.15 4.77
CA ILE A 163 -20.31 -3.61 3.41
C ILE A 163 -21.52 -3.25 2.54
N ASP A 164 -21.29 -2.42 1.53
CA ASP A 164 -22.26 -2.24 0.45
C ASP A 164 -22.14 -3.43 -0.51
N TRP A 165 -23.18 -4.28 -0.52
CA TRP A 165 -23.22 -5.48 -1.34
C TRP A 165 -23.23 -5.21 -2.85
N PHE A 166 -23.80 -4.09 -3.29
CA PHE A 166 -23.77 -3.69 -4.69
C PHE A 166 -22.37 -3.27 -5.11
N ALA A 167 -21.70 -2.47 -4.28
CA ALA A 167 -20.31 -2.08 -4.51
C ALA A 167 -19.38 -3.30 -4.52
N LEU A 168 -19.58 -4.25 -3.60
CA LEU A 168 -18.79 -5.49 -3.54
C LEU A 168 -19.01 -6.37 -4.78
N GLY A 169 -20.27 -6.52 -5.23
CA GLY A 169 -20.59 -7.22 -6.47
C GLY A 169 -19.93 -6.59 -7.69
N GLY A 170 -19.99 -5.25 -7.82
CA GLY A 170 -19.32 -4.50 -8.87
C GLY A 170 -17.80 -4.67 -8.87
N ALA A 171 -17.18 -4.59 -7.69
CA ALA A 171 -15.75 -4.86 -7.51
C ALA A 171 -15.38 -6.29 -7.94
N GLY A 172 -16.21 -7.28 -7.61
CA GLY A 172 -16.03 -8.68 -8.04
C GLY A 172 -16.04 -8.84 -9.55
N VAL A 173 -16.94 -8.15 -10.27
CA VAL A 173 -16.99 -8.17 -11.74
C VAL A 173 -15.72 -7.54 -12.33
N ILE A 174 -15.29 -6.38 -11.82
CA ILE A 174 -14.07 -5.71 -12.26
C ILE A 174 -12.86 -6.63 -12.03
N LEU A 175 -12.75 -7.26 -10.86
CA LEU A 175 -11.68 -8.21 -10.54
C LEU A 175 -11.71 -9.43 -11.45
N ALA A 176 -12.88 -9.95 -11.83
CA ALA A 176 -12.99 -11.06 -12.78
C ALA A 176 -12.46 -10.67 -14.17
N ILE A 177 -12.83 -9.47 -14.66
CA ILE A 177 -12.33 -8.93 -15.93
C ILE A 177 -10.82 -8.73 -15.88
N LEU A 178 -10.32 -8.11 -14.80
CA LEU A 178 -8.90 -7.88 -14.61
C LEU A 178 -8.14 -9.19 -14.48
N SER A 179 -8.65 -10.17 -13.74
CA SER A 179 -8.01 -11.48 -13.59
C SER A 179 -7.87 -12.20 -14.92
N ASN A 180 -8.87 -12.08 -15.81
CA ASN A 180 -8.82 -12.68 -17.14
C ASN A 180 -7.74 -12.01 -18.01
N LYS A 181 -7.64 -10.67 -17.94
CA LYS A 181 -6.58 -9.91 -18.63
C LYS A 181 -5.19 -10.14 -18.05
N VAL A 182 -5.06 -10.19 -16.72
CA VAL A 182 -3.80 -10.42 -16.02
C VAL A 182 -3.30 -11.85 -16.25
N LYS A 183 -4.19 -12.85 -16.29
CA LYS A 183 -3.81 -14.21 -16.70
C LYS A 183 -3.23 -14.22 -18.11
N HIS A 184 -3.83 -13.47 -19.03
CA HIS A 184 -3.30 -13.31 -20.39
C HIS A 184 -1.94 -12.61 -20.38
N MET A 185 -1.76 -11.53 -19.60
CA MET A 185 -0.51 -10.78 -19.48
C MET A 185 0.62 -11.61 -18.84
N LEU A 186 0.32 -12.40 -17.80
CA LEU A 186 1.28 -13.29 -17.14
C LEU A 186 1.72 -14.44 -18.04
N HIS A 187 0.82 -15.01 -18.85
CA HIS A 187 1.20 -15.96 -19.89
C HIS A 187 2.12 -15.31 -20.93
N THR A 188 1.86 -14.06 -21.33
CA THR A 188 2.74 -13.31 -22.24
C THR A 188 4.11 -13.03 -21.63
N LEU A 189 4.19 -12.69 -20.35
CA LEU A 189 5.47 -12.49 -19.62
C LEU A 189 6.27 -13.79 -19.47
N GLN A 190 5.60 -14.92 -19.17
CA GLN A 190 6.26 -16.24 -19.14
C GLN A 190 6.81 -16.64 -20.51
N SER A 191 6.07 -16.38 -21.60
CA SER A 191 6.58 -16.60 -22.96
C SER A 191 7.74 -15.67 -23.32
N PHE A 192 7.77 -14.44 -22.82
CA PHE A 192 8.91 -13.53 -23.03
C PHE A 192 10.17 -13.97 -22.27
N VAL A 193 10.03 -14.47 -21.04
CA VAL A 193 11.17 -14.98 -20.26
C VAL A 193 11.74 -16.28 -20.85
N GLN A 194 10.90 -17.15 -21.43
CA GLN A 194 11.38 -18.36 -22.13
C GLN A 194 12.09 -18.07 -23.45
N VAL A 195 11.72 -17.01 -24.18
CA VAL A 195 12.37 -16.61 -25.44
C VAL A 195 13.72 -15.92 -25.23
N VAL A 196 13.99 -15.37 -24.04
CA VAL A 196 15.26 -14.70 -23.71
C VAL A 196 16.30 -15.66 -23.12
N ILE A 197 15.91 -16.89 -22.76
CA ILE A 197 16.78 -17.89 -22.12
C ILE A 197 17.12 -19.07 -23.05
N VAL A 198 16.75 -19.00 -24.34
CA VAL A 198 17.21 -19.92 -25.40
C VAL A 198 18.03 -19.16 -26.44
#